data_AF-C1N338-F1
#
_entry.id   AF-C1N338-F1
#
_cell.length_a   1.000
_cell.length_b   1.000
_cell.length_c   1.000
_cell.angle_alpha   90.00
_cell.angle_beta   90.00
_cell.angle_gamma   90.00
#
_symmetry.space_group_name_H-M   'P 1'
#
loop_
_entity.id
_entity.type
_entity.pdbx_description
1 polymer ?
#
loop_
_entity_poly.entity_id
_entity_poly.type
_entity_poly.pdbx_seq_one_letter_code
_entity_poly.pdbx_strand_id
1 'polypeptide(L)'
;METSLRFDSNGKSLRLFAKEKFSNDDNYVLTVSGSLDTKDGRVESRAYVRKKFFPEAVLSRVDMGLSYATTADDVKYGIAGKKSFELTDDGLTTLDVKGGVTMGSKARHAEVSGAVELTQKIFNFQEDQDLKLRLGYDYGQIRENNWTFNTDFKDRWDVRYDL
;
A
#
# COMPACT_ATOMS: atom_id res chain seq x y z
N MET A 1 7.15 -4.15 14.00
CA MET A 1 7.99 -4.42 12.81
C MET A 1 7.33 -5.40 11.87
N GLU A 2 7.20 -5.02 10.59
CA GLU A 2 6.76 -5.89 9.50
C GLU A 2 7.97 -6.21 8.61
N THR A 3 8.24 -7.49 8.38
CA THR A 3 9.31 -7.97 7.50
C THR A 3 8.73 -8.81 6.36
N SER A 4 9.34 -8.73 5.18
CA SER A 4 8.88 -9.52 4.04
C SER A 4 9.99 -9.77 3.02
N LEU A 5 9.94 -10.93 2.37
CA LEU A 5 10.68 -11.22 1.15
C LEU A 5 9.85 -10.76 -0.05
N ARG A 6 10.47 -10.11 -1.04
CA ARG A 6 9.76 -9.62 -2.24
C ARG A 6 10.54 -9.94 -3.51
N PHE A 7 9.84 -10.42 -4.52
CA PHE A 7 10.41 -10.68 -5.84
C PHE A 7 9.50 -10.05 -6.90
N ASP A 8 10.07 -9.27 -7.81
CA ASP A 8 9.31 -8.54 -8.83
C ASP A 8 9.82 -8.81 -10.25
N SER A 9 8.93 -8.66 -11.23
CA SER A 9 9.20 -8.96 -12.64
C SER A 9 10.21 -8.02 -13.30
N ASN A 10 10.43 -6.82 -12.77
CA ASN A 10 11.33 -5.82 -13.34
C ASN A 10 12.78 -6.08 -12.92
N GLY A 11 13.03 -6.11 -11.62
CA GLY A 11 14.37 -6.34 -11.06
C GLY A 11 14.84 -7.78 -11.24
N LYS A 12 13.89 -8.73 -11.30
CA LYS A 12 14.13 -10.18 -11.25
C LYS A 12 15.10 -10.55 -10.13
N SER A 13 15.00 -9.84 -9.01
CA SER A 13 15.84 -9.98 -7.83
C SER A 13 14.96 -10.13 -6.60
N LEU A 14 15.49 -10.85 -5.61
CA LEU A 14 14.87 -10.94 -4.30
C LEU A 14 15.25 -9.68 -3.49
N ARG A 15 14.29 -9.14 -2.74
CA ARG A 15 14.49 -8.01 -1.85
C ARG A 15 14.07 -8.38 -0.43
N LEU A 16 14.94 -8.08 0.53
CA LEU A 16 14.60 -8.11 1.94
C LEU A 16 13.98 -6.77 2.29
N PHE A 17 12.72 -6.75 2.69
CA PHE A 17 12.00 -5.52 3.03
C PHE A 17 11.63 -5.50 4.52
N ALA A 18 11.83 -4.36 5.15
CA ALA A 18 11.38 -4.09 6.52
C ALA A 18 10.60 -2.78 6.57
N LYS A 19 9.58 -2.73 7.42
CA LYS A 19 8.78 -1.53 7.68
C LYS A 19 8.33 -1.47 9.13
N GLU A 20 8.43 -0.30 9.71
CA GLU A 20 7.92 0.02 11.04
C GLU A 20 6.91 1.17 10.96
N LYS A 21 5.90 1.12 11.82
CA LYS A 21 4.92 2.19 11.97
C LYS A 21 4.91 2.65 13.41
N PHE A 22 5.12 3.94 13.61
CA PHE A 22 5.00 4.61 14.90
C PHE A 22 3.79 5.52 14.84
N SER A 23 2.83 5.30 15.73
CA SER A 23 1.63 6.12 15.85
C SER A 23 1.57 6.79 17.21
N ASN A 24 0.95 7.97 17.28
CA ASN A 24 0.61 8.64 18.52
C ASN A 24 -0.92 8.80 18.67
N ASP A 25 -1.34 9.30 19.83
CA ASP A 25 -2.76 9.49 20.17
C ASP A 25 -3.45 10.54 19.28
N ASP A 26 -2.68 11.45 18.68
CA ASP A 26 -3.17 12.51 17.78
C ASP A 26 -3.33 12.05 16.32
N ASN A 27 -3.32 10.74 16.07
CA ASN A 27 -3.43 10.14 14.73
C ASN A 27 -2.30 10.52 13.76
N TYR A 28 -1.15 10.95 14.26
CA TYR A 28 0.07 11.01 13.45
C TYR A 28 0.66 9.61 13.32
N VAL A 29 1.08 9.27 12.11
CA VAL A 29 1.73 8.00 11.80
C VAL A 29 3.01 8.26 11.02
N LEU A 30 4.14 8.01 11.67
CA LEU A 30 5.44 7.86 11.03
C LEU A 30 5.57 6.42 10.54
N THR A 31 5.85 6.24 9.26
CA THR A 31 6.19 4.96 8.65
C THR A 31 7.60 5.04 8.11
N VAL A 32 8.47 4.16 8.57
CA VAL A 32 9.84 4.01 8.05
C VAL A 32 9.93 2.65 7.38
N SER A 33 10.50 2.60 6.20
CA SER A 33 10.71 1.35 5.47
C SER A 33 12.06 1.36 4.76
N GLY A 34 12.62 0.17 4.59
CA GLY A 34 13.82 -0.05 3.80
C GLY A 34 13.75 -1.37 3.04
N SER A 35 14.49 -1.45 1.95
CA SER A 35 14.73 -2.69 1.23
C SER A 35 16.20 -2.85 0.86
N LEU A 36 16.69 -4.08 0.99
CA LEU A 36 18.00 -4.52 0.49
C LEU A 36 17.77 -5.43 -0.72
N ASP A 37 18.35 -5.07 -1.87
CA ASP A 37 18.36 -5.91 -3.05
C ASP A 37 19.48 -6.95 -2.95
N THR A 38 19.14 -8.24 -3.06
CA THR A 38 20.13 -9.31 -2.90
C THR A 38 21.03 -9.48 -4.10
N LYS A 39 20.73 -8.84 -5.24
CA LYS A 39 21.51 -8.96 -6.48
C LYS A 39 22.77 -8.10 -6.44
N ASP A 40 22.66 -6.87 -5.95
CA ASP A 40 23.73 -5.87 -5.98
C ASP A 40 24.00 -5.22 -4.61
N GLY A 41 23.27 -5.60 -3.56
CA GLY A 41 23.42 -5.07 -2.22
C GLY A 41 22.86 -3.65 -2.06
N ARG A 42 22.10 -3.15 -3.05
CA ARG A 42 21.57 -1.78 -3.02
C ARG A 42 20.51 -1.63 -1.93
N VAL A 43 20.63 -0.56 -1.16
CA VAL A 43 19.68 -0.21 -0.10
C VAL A 43 18.83 0.98 -0.54
N GLU A 44 17.51 0.82 -0.45
CA GLU A 44 16.55 1.89 -0.64
C GLU A 44 15.80 2.12 0.66
N SER A 45 15.55 3.37 1.03
CA SER A 45 14.76 3.69 2.22
C SER A 45 13.75 4.79 1.94
N ARG A 46 12.66 4.74 2.71
CA ARG A 46 11.56 5.69 2.61
C ARG A 46 11.01 5.98 4.00
N ALA A 47 10.80 7.25 4.28
CA ALA A 47 10.09 7.72 5.46
C ALA A 47 8.81 8.45 5.02
N TYR A 48 7.74 8.28 5.79
CA TYR A 48 6.48 8.97 5.55
C TYR A 48 5.85 9.38 6.87
N VAL A 49 5.43 10.63 7.00
CA VAL A 49 4.67 11.15 8.13
C VAL A 49 3.32 11.62 7.63
N ARG A 50 2.23 11.11 8.21
CA ARG A 50 0.87 11.55 7.90
C ARG A 50 0.07 11.79 9.16
N LYS A 51 -0.87 12.72 9.08
CA LYS A 51 -2.00 12.84 9.98
C LYS A 51 -3.21 12.19 9.34
N LYS A 52 -3.91 11.34 10.10
CA LYS A 52 -5.17 10.73 9.66
C LYS A 52 -6.36 11.48 10.25
N PHE A 53 -7.39 11.65 9.44
CA PHE A 53 -8.67 12.23 9.83
C PHE A 53 -9.79 11.27 9.43
N PHE A 54 -10.86 11.25 10.23
CA PHE A 54 -12.02 10.38 10.02
C PHE A 54 -13.31 11.22 10.00
N PRO A 55 -13.54 12.01 8.93
CA PRO A 55 -14.75 12.81 8.77
C PRO A 55 -15.90 11.91 8.28
N GLU A 56 -16.45 11.10 9.19
CA GLU A 56 -17.45 10.03 8.95
C GLU A 56 -18.64 10.45 8.06
N ALA A 57 -18.97 11.75 8.00
CA ALA A 57 -20.05 12.29 7.19
C ALA A 57 -19.81 12.23 5.66
N VAL A 58 -18.56 12.28 5.19
CA VAL A 58 -18.27 12.43 3.74
C VAL A 58 -17.30 11.37 3.23
N LEU A 59 -16.24 11.12 4.01
CA LEU A 59 -15.16 10.19 3.66
C LEU A 59 -14.87 9.28 4.85
N SER A 60 -14.55 8.03 4.57
CA SER A 60 -14.13 7.08 5.60
C SER A 60 -12.76 7.42 6.16
N ARG A 61 -11.88 8.08 5.37
CA ARG A 61 -10.58 8.54 5.83
C ARG A 61 -10.02 9.65 4.95
N VAL A 62 -9.31 10.59 5.56
CA VAL A 62 -8.41 11.53 4.89
C VAL A 62 -7.02 11.43 5.52
N ASP A 63 -6.00 11.27 4.70
CA ASP A 63 -4.60 11.25 5.10
C ASP A 63 -3.91 12.49 4.51
N MET A 64 -3.23 13.28 5.33
CA MET A 64 -2.40 14.40 4.87
C MET A 64 -0.99 14.23 5.41
N GLY A 65 0.02 14.39 4.56
CA GLY A 65 1.39 14.10 5.01
C GLY A 65 2.49 14.40 4.01
N LEU A 66 3.68 13.99 4.40
CA LEU A 66 4.93 14.14 3.68
C LEU A 66 5.71 12.82 3.62
N SER A 67 6.38 12.58 2.49
CA SER A 67 7.25 11.43 2.22
C SER A 67 8.62 11.93 1.82
N TYR A 68 9.63 11.16 2.19
CA TYR A 68 10.97 11.25 1.63
C TYR A 68 11.42 9.86 1.19
N ALA A 69 12.00 9.76 0.00
CA ALA A 69 12.59 8.52 -0.52
C ALA A 69 14.03 8.78 -0.96
N THR A 70 14.97 7.98 -0.48
CA THR A 70 16.40 8.19 -0.75
C THR A 70 16.75 8.09 -2.23
N THR A 71 15.99 7.30 -2.99
CA THR A 71 16.22 7.11 -4.43
C THR A 71 15.86 8.33 -5.28
N ALA A 72 14.81 9.06 -4.90
CA ALA A 72 14.38 10.28 -5.59
C ALA A 72 15.06 11.54 -5.00
N ASP A 73 15.56 11.43 -3.77
CA ASP A 73 16.02 12.56 -2.97
C ASP A 73 15.02 13.73 -2.99
N ASP A 74 13.72 13.44 -2.93
CA ASP A 74 12.66 14.44 -3.04
C ASP A 74 11.68 14.28 -1.87
N VAL A 75 11.27 15.41 -1.32
CA VAL A 75 10.19 15.47 -0.34
C VAL A 75 8.89 15.67 -1.09
N LYS A 76 8.00 14.69 -0.99
CA LYS A 76 6.65 14.74 -1.57
C LYS A 76 5.63 15.01 -0.47
N TYR A 77 4.75 15.99 -0.64
CA TYR A 77 3.64 16.26 0.27
C TYR A 77 2.31 16.14 -0.45
N GLY A 78 1.26 15.76 0.28
CA GLY A 78 -0.02 15.55 -0.36
C GLY A 78 -1.15 15.22 0.60
N ILE A 79 -2.33 15.09 0.00
CA ILE A 79 -3.57 14.68 0.65
C ILE A 79 -4.19 13.52 -0.13
N ALA A 80 -4.71 12.53 0.59
CA ALA A 80 -5.41 11.39 0.03
C ALA A 80 -6.70 11.14 0.81
N GLY A 81 -7.80 10.92 0.09
CA GLY A 81 -9.10 10.58 0.64
C GLY A 81 -9.48 9.15 0.26
N LYS A 82 -10.26 8.51 1.13
CA LYS A 82 -10.87 7.20 0.90
C LYS A 82 -12.31 7.21 1.37
N LYS A 83 -13.20 6.65 0.55
CA LYS A 83 -14.55 6.25 0.96
C LYS A 83 -14.70 4.74 0.76
N SER A 84 -15.18 4.06 1.78
CA SER A 84 -15.44 2.62 1.79
C SER A 84 -16.94 2.39 1.82
N PHE A 85 -17.40 1.45 0.99
CA PHE A 85 -18.77 0.96 0.95
C PHE A 85 -18.73 -0.53 1.27
N GLU A 86 -19.53 -0.97 2.23
CA GLU A 86 -19.78 -2.39 2.48
C GLU A 86 -20.84 -2.86 1.49
N LEU A 87 -20.51 -3.86 0.67
CA LEU A 87 -21.43 -4.40 -0.33
C LEU A 87 -22.24 -5.59 0.18
N THR A 88 -21.76 -6.20 1.28
CA THR A 88 -22.40 -7.32 1.95
C THR A 88 -22.51 -7.03 3.44
N ASP A 89 -23.58 -7.53 4.06
CA ASP A 89 -23.86 -7.31 5.49
C ASP A 89 -22.83 -7.97 6.42
N ASP A 90 -22.03 -8.91 5.89
CA ASP A 90 -20.96 -9.61 6.61
C ASP A 90 -19.61 -8.85 6.61
N GLY A 91 -19.51 -7.73 5.88
CA GLY A 91 -18.29 -6.93 5.74
C GLY A 91 -17.14 -7.64 5.01
N LEU A 92 -17.40 -8.78 4.36
CA LEU A 92 -16.40 -9.52 3.59
C LEU A 92 -16.15 -8.93 2.22
N THR A 93 -17.14 -8.25 1.67
CA THR A 93 -17.08 -7.58 0.38
C THR A 93 -17.15 -6.08 0.55
N THR A 94 -16.08 -5.37 0.16
CA THR A 94 -16.00 -3.92 0.27
C THR A 94 -15.59 -3.28 -1.05
N LEU A 95 -16.22 -2.17 -1.39
CA LEU A 95 -15.81 -1.29 -2.48
C LEU A 95 -15.17 -0.03 -1.91
N ASP A 96 -13.91 0.21 -2.29
CA ASP A 96 -13.16 1.38 -1.87
C ASP A 96 -12.96 2.34 -3.04
N VAL A 97 -13.38 3.59 -2.87
CA VAL A 97 -13.04 4.69 -3.78
C VAL A 97 -11.98 5.55 -3.13
N LYS A 98 -10.84 5.70 -3.80
CA LYS A 98 -9.67 6.43 -3.33
C LYS A 98 -9.29 7.51 -4.32
N GLY A 99 -8.85 8.64 -3.79
CA GLY A 99 -8.31 9.74 -4.58
C GLY A 99 -7.25 10.48 -3.80
N GLY A 100 -6.34 11.14 -4.50
CA GLY A 100 -5.32 11.94 -3.83
C GLY A 100 -4.53 12.80 -4.77
N VAL A 101 -3.91 13.83 -4.21
CA VAL A 101 -3.02 14.76 -4.90
C VAL A 101 -1.72 14.87 -4.12
N THR A 102 -0.60 14.70 -4.82
CA THR A 102 0.74 14.80 -4.25
C THR A 102 1.59 15.77 -5.08
N MET A 103 2.47 16.50 -4.43
CA MET A 103 3.38 17.46 -5.05
C MET A 103 4.79 17.24 -4.50
N GLY A 104 5.77 17.16 -5.40
CA GLY A 104 7.18 17.06 -5.04
C GLY A 104 7.78 18.45 -4.79
N SER A 105 8.71 18.55 -3.85
CA SER A 105 9.45 19.79 -3.59
C SER A 105 10.30 20.21 -4.79
N LYS A 106 10.80 19.24 -5.56
CA LYS A 106 11.59 19.45 -6.77
C LYS A 106 10.76 19.49 -8.06
N ALA A 107 9.50 19.01 -8.02
CA ALA A 107 8.64 18.89 -9.20
C ALA A 107 7.59 20.01 -9.26
N ARG A 108 7.45 20.68 -10.41
CA ARG A 108 6.47 21.76 -10.61
C ARG A 108 5.04 21.28 -10.95
N HIS A 109 4.80 19.97 -11.02
CA HIS A 109 3.51 19.40 -11.40
C HIS A 109 2.91 18.58 -10.26
N ALA A 110 1.60 18.73 -10.06
CA ALA A 110 0.85 17.92 -9.12
C ALA A 110 0.53 16.54 -9.73
N GLU A 111 0.82 15.48 -8.99
CA GLU A 111 0.46 14.11 -9.31
C GLU A 111 -0.93 13.84 -8.74
N VAL A 112 -1.92 13.63 -9.61
CA VAL A 112 -3.28 13.24 -9.24
C VAL A 112 -3.42 11.73 -9.37
N SER A 113 -4.03 11.10 -8.37
CA SER A 113 -4.27 9.67 -8.31
C SER A 113 -5.73 9.38 -8.00
N GLY A 114 -6.27 8.33 -8.61
CA GLY A 114 -7.62 7.83 -8.37
C GLY A 114 -7.63 6.32 -8.53
N ALA A 115 -8.34 5.63 -7.65
CA ALA A 115 -8.48 4.17 -7.70
C ALA A 115 -9.85 3.75 -7.17
N VAL A 116 -10.42 2.73 -7.79
CA VAL A 116 -11.59 2.01 -7.28
C VAL A 116 -11.16 0.57 -7.06
N GLU A 117 -11.39 0.05 -5.86
CA GLU A 117 -10.95 -1.29 -5.47
C GLU A 117 -12.11 -2.10 -4.90
N LEU A 118 -12.40 -3.24 -5.50
CA LEU A 118 -13.24 -4.28 -4.91
C LEU A 118 -12.36 -5.23 -4.10
N THR A 119 -12.72 -5.47 -2.85
CA THR A 119 -12.05 -6.46 -1.99
C THR A 119 -13.06 -7.52 -1.55
N GLN A 120 -12.70 -8.79 -1.71
CA GLN A 120 -13.43 -9.95 -1.18
C GLN A 120 -12.52 -10.70 -0.21
N LYS A 121 -13.03 -11.00 0.98
CA LYS A 121 -12.40 -11.94 1.92
C LYS A 121 -13.20 -13.24 1.91
N ILE A 122 -12.49 -14.36 1.92
CA ILE A 122 -13.06 -15.71 2.01
C ILE A 122 -12.31 -16.39 3.14
N PHE A 123 -13.02 -16.63 4.24
CA PHE A 123 -12.48 -17.32 5.41
C PHE A 123 -12.57 -18.83 5.23
N ASN A 124 -11.59 -19.56 5.75
CA ASN A 124 -11.53 -21.03 5.67
C ASN A 124 -11.74 -21.56 4.24
N PHE A 125 -11.05 -20.95 3.26
CA PHE A 125 -11.08 -21.45 1.87
C PHE A 125 -10.56 -22.89 1.80
N GLN A 126 -9.56 -23.18 2.62
CA GLN A 126 -9.09 -24.52 3.00
C GLN A 126 -8.81 -24.52 4.51
N GLU A 127 -8.60 -25.69 5.13
CA GLU A 127 -8.27 -25.80 6.56
C GLU A 127 -7.07 -24.89 6.92
N ASP A 128 -7.29 -23.97 7.86
CA ASP A 128 -6.33 -22.93 8.28
C ASP A 128 -5.84 -21.99 7.16
N GLN A 129 -6.64 -21.79 6.11
CA GLN A 129 -6.31 -20.89 5.01
C GLN A 129 -7.39 -19.84 4.75
N ASP A 130 -6.97 -18.58 4.86
CA ASP A 130 -7.78 -17.41 4.49
C ASP A 130 -7.32 -16.83 3.16
N LEU A 131 -8.30 -16.57 2.29
CA LEU A 131 -8.08 -15.98 0.98
C LEU A 131 -8.62 -14.55 0.94
N LYS A 132 -7.81 -13.65 0.40
CA LYS A 132 -8.23 -12.28 0.12
C LYS A 132 -7.96 -11.95 -1.34
N LEU A 133 -9.02 -11.60 -2.04
CA LEU A 133 -8.99 -11.11 -3.41
C LEU A 133 -9.19 -9.60 -3.39
N ARG A 134 -8.38 -8.89 -4.16
CA ARG A 134 -8.56 -7.45 -4.38
C ARG A 134 -8.37 -7.15 -5.86
N LEU A 135 -9.34 -6.46 -6.43
CA LEU A 135 -9.37 -6.05 -7.83
C LEU A 135 -9.51 -4.53 -7.90
N GLY A 136 -8.50 -3.87 -8.47
CA GLY A 136 -8.60 -2.50 -8.94
C GLY A 136 -8.92 -2.48 -10.43
N TYR A 137 -9.21 -1.29 -10.97
CA TYR A 137 -9.47 -1.10 -12.41
C TYR A 137 -8.36 -1.67 -13.31
N ASP A 138 -7.10 -1.54 -12.88
CA ASP A 138 -5.91 -1.90 -13.65
C ASP A 138 -4.94 -2.81 -12.89
N TYR A 139 -5.36 -3.42 -11.77
CA TYR A 139 -4.50 -4.32 -11.03
C TYR A 139 -5.27 -5.37 -10.22
N GLY A 140 -4.62 -6.49 -9.95
CA GLY A 140 -5.14 -7.59 -9.14
C GLY A 140 -4.20 -7.94 -8.01
N GLN A 141 -4.77 -8.41 -6.91
CA GLN A 141 -4.04 -8.97 -5.78
C GLN A 141 -4.75 -10.20 -5.25
N ILE A 142 -3.97 -11.26 -5.04
CA ILE A 142 -4.37 -12.47 -4.34
C ILE A 142 -3.47 -12.59 -3.12
N ARG A 143 -4.05 -12.70 -1.94
CA ARG A 143 -3.33 -12.96 -0.69
C ARG A 143 -3.88 -14.21 -0.04
N GLU A 144 -2.97 -15.12 0.30
CA GLU A 144 -3.25 -16.35 1.02
C GLU A 144 -2.24 -16.43 2.17
N ASN A 145 -2.73 -16.41 3.41
CA ASN A 145 -1.89 -16.39 4.61
C ASN A 145 -0.78 -15.32 4.53
N ASN A 146 0.49 -15.75 4.45
CA ASN A 146 1.67 -14.89 4.36
C ASN A 146 2.10 -14.60 2.91
N TRP A 147 1.52 -15.25 1.92
CA TRP A 147 1.83 -15.02 0.50
C TRP A 147 0.91 -13.96 -0.09
N THR A 148 1.48 -13.07 -0.88
CA THR A 148 0.72 -12.11 -1.69
C THR A 148 1.29 -12.08 -3.11
N PHE A 149 0.42 -12.25 -4.10
CA PHE A 149 0.70 -12.02 -5.50
C PHE A 149 -0.01 -10.75 -5.96
N ASN A 150 0.72 -9.86 -6.64
CA ASN A 150 0.18 -8.64 -7.24
C ASN A 150 0.46 -8.65 -8.75
N THR A 151 -0.44 -8.08 -9.54
CA THR A 151 -0.23 -7.88 -10.99
C THR A 151 -0.97 -6.65 -11.49
N ASP A 152 -0.46 -6.00 -12.54
CA ASP A 152 -1.18 -4.97 -13.29
C ASP A 152 -1.92 -5.51 -14.53
N PHE A 153 -2.07 -6.85 -14.61
CA PHE A 153 -2.67 -7.58 -15.74
C PHE A 153 -2.00 -7.35 -17.10
N LYS A 154 -0.84 -6.69 -17.14
CA LYS A 154 -0.10 -6.42 -18.38
C LYS A 154 1.23 -7.16 -18.36
N ASP A 155 2.20 -6.61 -17.64
CA ASP A 155 3.60 -7.02 -17.69
C ASP A 155 4.27 -6.99 -16.32
N ARG A 156 3.69 -6.29 -15.35
CA ARG A 156 4.26 -6.19 -14.01
C ARG A 156 3.53 -7.08 -13.03
N TRP A 157 4.34 -7.81 -12.26
CA TRP A 157 3.87 -8.61 -11.14
C TRP A 157 4.93 -8.68 -10.06
N ASP A 158 4.49 -8.91 -8.83
CA ASP A 158 5.36 -9.19 -7.70
C ASP A 158 4.77 -10.26 -6.78
N VAL A 159 5.66 -11.01 -6.14
CA VAL A 159 5.35 -11.96 -5.09
C VAL A 159 6.00 -11.48 -3.80
N ARG A 160 5.21 -11.49 -2.74
CA ARG A 160 5.64 -11.13 -1.39
C ARG A 160 5.35 -12.28 -0.44
N TYR A 161 6.31 -12.58 0.43
CA TYR A 161 6.16 -13.47 1.57
C TYR A 161 6.40 -12.69 2.87
N ASP A 162 5.39 -12.64 3.74
CA ASP A 162 5.48 -12.02 5.05
C ASP A 162 6.18 -12.95 6.06
N LEU A 163 7.16 -12.39 6.77
CA LEU A 163 7.99 -13.06 7.79
C LEU A 163 7.51 -12.73 9.20
#